data_AF-A0A7C6ZJF8-F1
#
_entry.id   AF-A0A7C6ZJF8-F1
#
_cell.length_a   1.000
_cell.length_b   1.000
_cell.length_c   1.000
_cell.angle_alpha   90.00
_cell.angle_beta   90.00
_cell.angle_gamma   90.00
#
_symmetry.space_group_name_H-M   'P 1'
#
loop_
_entity.id
_entity.type
_entity.pdbx_description
1 polymer ?
#
loop_
_entity_poly.entity_id
_entity_poly.type
_entity_poly.pdbx_seq_one_letter_code
_entity_poly.pdbx_strand_id
1 'polypeptide(L)'
;MQKNQKDPSTLLSMAGNLFLIHLLFILLTPLILYLAYFSAVLPLCYVLLLFIIGIRRSHTINISPLKVLAAGYLSQLPGIIPSIFVIIKVLLPFPAVVFEFLVQVWQTPFYPIYPFLPRSSVADIPLYFMVNLVISLLIPLIPAAGAYLSRINK
;
A
#
# COMPACT_ATOMS: atom_id res chain seq x y z
N MET A 1 -25.16 -26.82 -9.26
CA MET A 1 -24.97 -25.45 -8.72
C MET A 1 -24.05 -25.55 -7.50
N GLN A 2 -22.72 -25.54 -7.72
CA GLN A 2 -21.74 -25.78 -6.64
C GLN A 2 -21.52 -24.50 -5.83
N LYS A 3 -21.83 -24.57 -4.54
CA LYS A 3 -21.73 -23.49 -3.57
C LYS A 3 -20.26 -23.05 -3.48
N ASN A 4 -20.00 -21.81 -3.85
CA ASN A 4 -18.68 -21.21 -4.05
C ASN A 4 -17.99 -20.91 -2.69
N GLN A 5 -17.71 -21.94 -1.88
CA GLN A 5 -16.85 -21.85 -0.69
C GLN A 5 -15.38 -21.70 -1.14
N LYS A 6 -15.02 -20.55 -1.72
CA LYS A 6 -13.62 -20.16 -1.92
C LYS A 6 -13.08 -19.47 -0.66
N ASP A 7 -12.84 -20.35 0.30
CA ASP A 7 -11.88 -20.43 1.42
C ASP A 7 -11.19 -19.14 1.96
N PRO A 8 -11.33 -18.81 3.27
CA PRO A 8 -10.55 -17.79 3.98
C PRO A 8 -9.03 -17.94 3.83
N SER A 9 -8.56 -19.18 3.62
CA SER A 9 -7.15 -19.52 3.37
C SER A 9 -6.56 -18.74 2.18
N THR A 10 -7.34 -18.54 1.12
CA THR A 10 -6.89 -17.87 -0.10
C THR A 10 -6.71 -16.37 0.11
N LEU A 11 -7.62 -15.76 0.87
CA LEU A 11 -7.57 -14.33 1.21
C LEU A 11 -6.39 -14.05 2.16
N LEU A 12 -6.21 -14.88 3.20
CA LEU A 12 -5.09 -14.73 4.13
C LEU A 12 -3.74 -14.94 3.44
N SER A 13 -3.63 -15.97 2.61
CA SER A 13 -2.41 -16.21 1.80
C SER A 13 -2.12 -15.03 0.89
N MET A 14 -3.14 -14.43 0.27
CA MET A 14 -2.97 -13.25 -0.57
C MET A 14 -2.50 -12.03 0.23
N ALA A 15 -3.14 -11.76 1.38
CA ALA A 15 -2.76 -10.66 2.25
C ALA A 15 -1.32 -10.82 2.74
N GLY A 16 -0.93 -12.04 3.15
CA GLY A 16 0.44 -12.36 3.55
C GLY A 16 1.45 -12.13 2.42
N ASN A 17 1.14 -12.55 1.20
CA ASN A 17 2.01 -12.30 0.04
C ASN A 17 2.18 -10.80 -0.24
N LEU A 18 1.09 -10.03 -0.23
CA LEU A 18 1.15 -8.57 -0.44
C LEU A 18 1.93 -7.87 0.67
N PHE A 19 1.77 -8.34 1.91
CA PHE A 19 2.51 -7.85 3.08
C PHE A 19 4.01 -8.11 2.93
N LEU A 20 4.41 -9.33 2.58
CA LEU A 20 5.82 -9.69 2.37
C LEU A 20 6.45 -8.88 1.23
N ILE A 21 5.72 -8.66 0.14
CA ILE A 21 6.18 -7.82 -0.96
C ILE A 21 6.38 -6.38 -0.48
N HIS A 22 5.45 -5.83 0.29
CA HIS A 22 5.60 -4.49 0.84
C HIS A 22 6.84 -4.39 1.76
N LEU A 23 7.04 -5.36 2.65
CA LEU A 23 8.24 -5.43 3.50
C LEU A 23 9.54 -5.50 2.67
N LEU A 24 9.56 -6.30 1.61
CA LEU A 24 10.70 -6.35 0.69
C LEU A 24 11.01 -4.97 0.11
N PHE A 25 10.00 -4.23 -0.34
CA PHE A 25 10.20 -2.88 -0.89
C PHE A 25 10.62 -1.86 0.16
N ILE A 26 10.18 -1.98 1.41
CA ILE A 26 10.72 -1.19 2.53
C ILE A 26 12.23 -1.42 2.64
N LEU A 27 12.67 -2.69 2.63
CA LEU A 27 14.09 -3.04 2.76
C LEU A 27 14.93 -2.64 1.54
N LEU A 28 14.37 -2.70 0.33
CA LEU A 28 15.05 -2.28 -0.90
C LEU A 28 15.21 -0.77 -1.00
N THR A 29 14.33 0.01 -0.37
CA THR A 29 14.32 1.46 -0.56
C THR A 29 15.60 2.16 -0.10
N PRO A 30 16.15 1.91 1.11
CA PRO A 30 17.43 2.52 1.52
C PRO A 30 18.58 2.22 0.56
N LEU A 31 18.63 1.00 0.01
CA LEU A 31 19.65 0.59 -0.97
C LEU A 31 19.53 1.41 -2.26
N ILE A 32 18.31 1.62 -2.74
CA ILE A 32 18.07 2.41 -3.96
C ILE A 32 18.29 3.91 -3.73
N LEU A 33 17.95 4.43 -2.56
CA LEU A 33 18.21 5.83 -2.21
C LEU A 33 19.72 6.14 -2.23
N TYR A 34 20.58 5.18 -1.89
CA TYR A 34 22.03 5.32 -2.05
C TYR A 34 22.48 5.52 -3.51
N LEU A 35 21.72 5.02 -4.48
CA LEU A 35 22.03 5.10 -5.92
C LEU A 35 21.54 6.40 -6.58
N ALA A 36 20.89 7.31 -5.83
CA ALA A 36 20.42 8.65 -6.21
C ALA A 36 19.55 8.77 -7.48
N TYR A 37 20.13 8.56 -8.67
CA TYR A 37 19.55 8.87 -9.99
C TYR A 37 18.39 7.96 -10.40
N PHE A 38 18.29 6.75 -9.86
CA PHE A 38 17.22 5.78 -10.19
C PHE A 38 16.14 5.68 -9.11
N SER A 39 16.11 6.62 -8.18
CA SER A 39 15.29 6.53 -6.97
C SER A 39 13.79 6.37 -7.29
N ALA A 40 13.26 7.11 -8.25
CA ALA A 40 11.85 7.03 -8.68
C ALA A 40 11.44 5.70 -9.34
N VAL A 41 12.40 4.91 -9.83
CA VAL A 41 12.11 3.64 -10.52
C VAL A 41 11.55 2.60 -9.54
N LEU A 42 12.02 2.59 -8.29
CA LEU A 42 11.58 1.63 -7.28
C LEU A 42 10.07 1.75 -6.97
N PRO A 43 9.51 2.92 -6.64
CA PRO A 43 8.07 3.06 -6.41
C PRO A 43 7.25 2.74 -7.67
N LEU A 44 7.75 3.03 -8.87
CA LEU A 44 7.09 2.63 -10.11
C LEU A 44 7.03 1.10 -10.24
N CYS A 45 8.16 0.42 -10.03
CA CYS A 45 8.23 -1.04 -10.00
C CYS A 45 7.32 -1.64 -8.93
N TYR A 46 7.22 -1.00 -7.76
CA TYR A 46 6.34 -1.41 -6.69
C TYR A 46 4.87 -1.40 -7.10
N VAL A 47 4.40 -0.25 -7.61
CA VAL A 47 3.02 -0.07 -8.09
C VAL A 47 2.70 -1.05 -9.22
N LEU A 48 3.60 -1.19 -10.20
CA LEU A 48 3.43 -2.13 -11.32
C LEU A 48 3.33 -3.58 -10.83
N LEU A 49 4.19 -3.99 -9.90
CA LEU A 49 4.17 -5.34 -9.34
C LEU A 49 2.84 -5.64 -8.65
N LEU A 50 2.34 -4.72 -7.81
CA LEU A 50 1.03 -4.86 -7.16
C LEU A 50 -0.10 -5.02 -8.19
N PHE A 51 -0.09 -4.20 -9.24
CA PHE A 51 -1.07 -4.25 -10.31
C PHE A 51 -1.05 -5.59 -11.06
N ILE A 52 0.15 -6.06 -11.45
CA ILE A 52 0.36 -7.34 -12.13
C ILE A 52 -0.09 -8.52 -11.26
N ILE A 53 0.16 -8.48 -9.95
CA ILE A 53 -0.32 -9.51 -9.01
C ILE A 53 -1.84 -9.58 -9.03
N GLY A 54 -2.52 -8.44 -9.03
CA GLY A 54 -3.97 -8.35 -9.19
C GLY A 54 -4.46 -9.10 -10.43
N ILE A 55 -3.88 -8.79 -11.59
CA ILE A 55 -4.18 -9.44 -12.87
C ILE A 55 -3.95 -10.96 -12.77
N ARG A 56 -2.75 -11.36 -12.38
CA ARG A 56 -2.34 -12.78 -12.36
C ARG A 56 -3.23 -13.62 -11.44
N ARG A 57 -3.56 -13.11 -10.25
CA ARG A 57 -4.45 -13.83 -9.31
C ARG A 57 -5.87 -13.95 -9.85
N SER A 58 -6.41 -12.91 -10.50
CA SER A 58 -7.73 -12.99 -11.15
C SER A 58 -7.77 -14.02 -12.29
N HIS A 59 -6.69 -14.17 -13.06
CA HIS A 59 -6.59 -15.23 -14.08
C HIS A 59 -6.43 -16.64 -13.49
N THR A 60 -5.47 -16.82 -12.57
CA THR A 60 -5.04 -18.16 -12.10
C THR A 60 -6.02 -18.82 -11.13
N ILE A 61 -6.58 -18.06 -10.19
CA ILE A 61 -7.41 -18.62 -9.11
C ILE A 61 -8.87 -18.12 -9.16
N ASN A 62 -9.21 -17.29 -10.15
CA ASN A 62 -10.52 -16.67 -10.33
C ASN A 62 -11.02 -16.00 -9.04
N ILE A 63 -10.13 -15.25 -8.38
CA ILE A 63 -10.47 -14.44 -7.21
C ILE A 63 -11.23 -13.18 -7.65
N SER A 64 -12.17 -12.70 -6.83
CA SER A 64 -12.91 -11.48 -7.15
C SER A 64 -12.08 -10.22 -6.81
N PRO A 65 -12.25 -9.10 -7.55
CA PRO A 65 -11.58 -7.84 -7.23
C PRO A 65 -11.82 -7.38 -5.79
N LEU A 66 -13.02 -7.62 -5.24
CA LEU A 66 -13.34 -7.30 -3.85
C LEU A 66 -12.50 -8.11 -2.84
N LYS A 67 -12.24 -9.39 -3.11
CA LYS A 67 -11.36 -10.20 -2.25
C LYS A 67 -9.90 -9.75 -2.35
N VAL A 68 -9.47 -9.32 -3.54
CA VAL A 68 -8.14 -8.73 -3.75
C VAL A 68 -8.02 -7.41 -2.98
N LEU A 69 -9.05 -6.56 -3.03
CA LEU A 69 -9.10 -5.32 -2.27
C LEU A 69 -9.02 -5.57 -0.76
N ALA A 70 -9.81 -6.52 -0.25
CA ALA A 70 -9.79 -6.89 1.16
C ALA A 70 -8.40 -7.41 1.58
N ALA A 71 -7.76 -8.25 0.76
CA ALA A 71 -6.40 -8.71 1.01
C ALA A 71 -5.39 -7.56 0.99
N GLY A 72 -5.55 -6.59 0.08
CA GLY A 72 -4.77 -5.36 0.03
C GLY A 72 -4.88 -4.57 1.33
N TYR A 73 -6.10 -4.32 1.81
CA TYR A 73 -6.34 -3.61 3.07
C TYR A 73 -5.73 -4.34 4.26
N LEU A 74 -5.90 -5.67 4.35
CA LEU A 74 -5.29 -6.48 5.41
C LEU A 74 -3.77 -6.39 5.40
N SER A 75 -3.15 -6.42 4.22
CA SER A 75 -1.69 -6.31 4.08
C SER A 75 -1.15 -4.93 4.46
N GLN A 76 -1.99 -3.89 4.45
CA GLN A 76 -1.60 -2.50 4.68
C GLN A 76 -2.07 -1.98 6.05
N LEU A 77 -2.65 -2.82 6.91
CA LEU A 77 -3.09 -2.43 8.26
C LEU A 77 -1.99 -1.72 9.07
N PRO A 78 -0.71 -2.12 9.04
CA PRO A 78 0.33 -1.42 9.78
C PRO A 78 0.59 0.01 9.31
N GLY A 79 0.19 0.39 8.08
CA GLY A 79 0.20 1.78 7.63
C GLY A 79 -1.13 2.49 7.86
N ILE A 80 -2.24 1.79 7.63
CA ILE A 80 -3.59 2.35 7.72
C ILE A 80 -3.97 2.71 9.15
N ILE A 81 -3.74 1.79 10.10
CA ILE A 81 -4.12 2.01 11.50
C ILE A 81 -3.39 3.24 12.05
N PRO A 82 -2.05 3.37 11.94
CA PRO A 82 -1.36 4.59 12.35
C PRO A 82 -1.83 5.84 11.60
N SER A 83 -2.10 5.73 10.29
CA SER A 83 -2.61 6.88 9.52
C SER A 83 -3.93 7.40 10.06
N ILE A 84 -4.85 6.51 10.47
CA ILE A 84 -6.12 6.91 11.09
C ILE A 84 -5.85 7.66 12.40
N PHE A 85 -5.01 7.13 13.29
CA PHE A 85 -4.67 7.79 14.56
C PHE A 85 -4.07 9.18 14.35
N VAL A 86 -3.21 9.33 13.33
CA VAL A 86 -2.63 10.64 12.98
C VAL A 86 -3.70 11.60 12.46
N ILE A 87 -4.64 11.13 11.61
CA ILE A 87 -5.74 11.95 11.10
C ILE A 87 -6.64 12.45 12.22
N ILE A 88 -6.97 11.59 13.19
CA ILE A 88 -7.86 11.93 14.32
C ILE A 88 -7.13 12.48 15.54
N LYS A 89 -5.84 12.84 15.42
CA LYS A 89 -4.97 13.13 16.58
C LYS A 89 -5.51 14.15 17.58
N VAL A 90 -6.29 15.13 17.11
CA VAL A 90 -6.92 16.17 17.95
C VAL A 90 -7.95 15.59 18.92
N LEU A 91 -8.52 14.43 18.62
CA LEU A 91 -9.52 13.75 19.46
C LEU A 91 -8.89 12.77 20.46
N LEU A 92 -7.57 12.55 20.40
CA LEU A 92 -6.90 11.55 21.21
C LEU A 92 -6.38 12.14 22.54
N PRO A 93 -6.49 11.41 23.65
CA PRO A 93 -5.96 11.85 24.94
C PRO A 93 -4.44 11.62 25.09
N PHE A 94 -3.74 11.24 24.02
CA PHE A 94 -2.31 10.89 24.02
C PHE A 94 -1.60 11.41 22.76
N PRO A 95 -0.27 11.61 22.81
CA PRO A 95 0.50 12.11 21.66
C PRO A 95 0.53 11.11 20.51
N ALA A 96 0.37 11.61 19.28
CA ALA A 96 0.35 10.79 18.06
C ALA A 96 1.74 10.48 17.47
N VAL A 97 2.82 10.94 18.10
CA VAL A 97 4.21 10.89 17.57
C VAL A 97 4.64 9.49 17.14
N VAL A 98 4.29 8.46 17.93
CA VAL A 98 4.61 7.06 17.59
C VAL A 98 3.90 6.63 16.31
N PHE A 99 2.64 7.04 16.11
CA PHE A 99 1.89 6.73 14.90
C PHE A 99 2.44 7.50 13.69
N GLU A 100 2.87 8.75 13.86
CA GLU A 100 3.52 9.53 12.81
C GLU A 100 4.82 8.86 12.33
N PHE A 101 5.59 8.29 13.25
CA PHE A 101 6.77 7.48 12.91
C PHE A 101 6.40 6.19 12.17
N LEU A 102 5.39 5.46 12.65
CA LEU A 102 4.96 4.21 12.02
C LEU A 102 4.47 4.42 10.58
N VAL A 103 3.70 5.49 10.32
CA VAL A 103 3.28 5.85 8.95
C VAL A 103 4.48 6.08 8.04
N GLN A 104 5.47 6.82 8.53
CA GLN A 104 6.70 7.12 7.80
C GLN A 104 7.48 5.85 7.44
N VAL A 105 7.69 4.97 8.42
CA VAL A 105 8.37 3.68 8.18
C VAL A 105 7.58 2.82 7.21
N TRP A 106 6.25 2.72 7.37
CA TRP A 106 5.44 1.89 6.50
C TRP A 106 5.43 2.41 5.06
N GLN A 107 5.37 3.74 4.86
CA GLN A 107 5.36 4.35 3.53
C GLN A 107 6.74 4.53 2.90
N THR A 108 7.78 3.92 3.48
CA THR A 108 9.15 3.94 2.94
C THR A 108 9.23 3.64 1.43
N PRO A 109 8.48 2.68 0.84
CA PRO A 109 8.55 2.43 -0.61
C PRO A 109 8.30 3.65 -1.51
N PHE A 110 7.63 4.68 -0.98
CA PHE A 110 7.34 5.93 -1.68
C PHE A 110 8.29 7.08 -1.32
N TYR A 111 9.24 6.90 -0.40
CA TYR A 111 10.24 7.93 -0.09
C TYR A 111 10.95 8.50 -1.32
N PRO A 112 11.31 7.68 -2.33
CA PRO A 112 11.97 8.19 -3.52
C PRO A 112 11.15 9.19 -4.36
N ILE A 113 9.82 9.26 -4.18
CA ILE A 113 8.99 10.25 -4.91
C ILE A 113 8.87 11.59 -4.20
N TYR A 114 9.18 11.69 -2.91
CA TYR A 114 8.97 12.94 -2.16
C TYR A 114 9.85 14.12 -2.60
N PRO A 115 11.09 13.93 -3.10
CA PRO A 115 11.86 15.04 -3.64
C PRO A 115 11.18 15.76 -4.82
N PHE A 116 10.22 15.11 -5.51
CA PHE A 116 9.44 15.72 -6.58
C PHE A 116 8.19 16.45 -6.07
N LEU A 117 7.83 16.30 -4.79
CA LEU A 117 6.73 17.05 -4.20
C LEU A 117 7.19 18.49 -3.89
N PRO A 118 6.30 19.49 -4.03
CA PRO A 118 6.56 20.83 -3.54
C PRO A 118 6.97 20.80 -2.07
N ARG A 119 7.99 21.61 -1.71
CA ARG A 119 8.37 21.84 -0.32
C ARG A 119 7.36 22.78 0.34
N SER A 120 6.16 22.28 0.60
CA SER A 120 5.07 23.03 1.24
C SER A 120 4.49 22.26 2.43
N SER A 121 3.64 22.94 3.18
CA SER A 121 2.89 22.38 4.31
C SER A 121 1.42 22.76 4.21
N VAL A 122 0.56 21.96 4.86
CA VAL A 122 -0.86 22.24 5.04
C VAL A 122 -1.13 22.18 6.53
N ALA A 123 -1.61 23.27 7.13
CA ALA A 123 -1.83 23.37 8.57
C ALA A 123 -0.58 22.92 9.38
N ASP A 124 0.59 23.46 9.01
CA ASP A 124 1.91 23.17 9.60
C ASP A 124 2.40 21.71 9.47
N ILE A 125 1.68 20.86 8.74
CA ILE A 125 2.08 19.48 8.45
C ILE A 125 2.73 19.41 7.06
N PRO A 126 3.94 18.84 6.93
CA PRO A 126 4.60 18.74 5.63
C PRO A 126 3.76 17.99 4.58
N LEU A 127 3.76 18.48 3.34
CA LEU A 127 2.94 17.90 2.27
C LEU A 127 3.28 16.42 2.01
N TYR A 128 4.56 16.04 2.02
CA TYR A 128 4.96 14.64 1.85
C TYR A 128 4.35 13.72 2.92
N PHE A 129 4.16 14.23 4.13
CA PHE A 129 3.58 13.47 5.22
C PHE A 129 2.07 13.30 5.03
N MET A 130 1.37 14.35 4.57
CA MET A 130 -0.04 14.24 4.16
C MET A 130 -0.23 13.22 3.05
N VAL A 131 0.67 13.21 2.07
CA VAL A 131 0.69 12.22 0.99
C VAL A 131 0.82 10.80 1.55
N ASN A 132 1.63 10.58 2.58
CA ASN A 132 1.76 9.26 3.22
C ASN A 132 0.47 8.76 3.86
N LEU A 133 -0.26 9.65 4.53
CA LEU A 133 -1.55 9.30 5.12
C LEU A 133 -2.54 8.84 4.05
N VAL A 134 -2.56 9.54 2.91
CA VAL A 134 -3.44 9.21 1.77
C VAL A 134 -2.98 7.93 1.08
N ILE A 135 -1.69 7.79 0.79
CA ILE A 135 -1.12 6.60 0.13
C ILE A 135 -1.42 5.33 0.93
N SER A 136 -1.34 5.36 2.27
CA SER A 136 -1.73 4.23 3.12
C SER A 136 -3.12 3.69 2.82
N LEU A 137 -4.07 4.56 2.47
CA LEU A 137 -5.45 4.22 2.18
C LEU A 137 -5.67 3.79 0.72
N LEU A 138 -4.82 4.27 -0.20
CA LEU A 138 -4.97 4.05 -1.64
C LEU A 138 -4.18 2.86 -2.19
N ILE A 139 -3.04 2.47 -1.60
CA ILE A 139 -2.23 1.32 -2.06
C ILE A 139 -3.07 0.06 -2.30
N PRO A 140 -4.01 -0.33 -1.41
CA PRO A 140 -4.86 -1.51 -1.61
C PRO A 140 -5.69 -1.50 -2.91
N LEU A 141 -5.97 -0.33 -3.48
CA LEU A 141 -6.74 -0.19 -4.72
C LEU A 141 -5.94 -0.66 -5.94
N ILE A 142 -4.61 -0.60 -5.90
CA ILE A 142 -3.73 -0.95 -7.03
C ILE A 142 -3.89 -2.43 -7.44
N PRO A 143 -3.70 -3.43 -6.56
CA PRO A 143 -3.93 -4.82 -6.92
C PRO A 143 -5.40 -5.09 -7.26
N ALA A 144 -6.36 -4.39 -6.62
CA ALA A 144 -7.78 -4.54 -6.92
C ALA A 144 -8.12 -4.07 -8.33
N ALA A 145 -7.54 -2.96 -8.78
CA ALA A 145 -7.67 -2.43 -10.14
C ALA A 145 -7.14 -3.42 -11.17
N GLY A 146 -5.98 -4.03 -10.93
CA GLY A 146 -5.45 -5.09 -11.80
C GLY A 146 -6.38 -6.30 -11.88
N ALA A 147 -6.95 -6.73 -10.75
CA ALA A 147 -7.90 -7.83 -10.72
C ALA A 147 -9.22 -7.50 -11.45
N TYR A 148 -9.69 -6.25 -11.34
CA TYR A 148 -10.88 -5.76 -12.03
C TYR A 148 -10.67 -5.73 -13.56
N LEU A 149 -9.54 -5.18 -14.02
CA LEU A 149 -9.19 -5.13 -15.44
C LEU A 149 -9.14 -6.54 -16.07
N SER A 150 -8.59 -7.51 -15.34
CA SER A 150 -8.56 -8.91 -15.76
C SER A 150 -9.94 -9.54 -15.91
N ARG A 151 -10.96 -9.05 -15.18
CA ARG A 151 -12.33 -9.56 -15.31
C ARG A 151 -13.10 -8.94 -16.46
N ILE A 152 -12.88 -7.67 -16.78
CA ILE A 152 -13.60 -7.01 -17.88
C ILE A 152 -13.05 -7.40 -19.26
N ASN A 153 -11.81 -7.88 -19.31
CA ASN A 153 -11.16 -8.39 -20.53
C ASN A 153 -11.35 -9.90 -20.75
N LYS A 154 -12.28 -10.54 -20.02
CA LYS A 154 -12.70 -11.94 -20.19
C LYS A 154 -14.08 -11.98 -20.82
#